data_AF-A0A5C1DKM2-F1
#
_entry.id   AF-A0A5C1DKM2-F1
#
_cell.length_a   1.000
_cell.length_b   1.000
_cell.length_c   1.000
_cell.angle_alpha   90.00
_cell.angle_beta   90.00
_cell.angle_gamma   90.00
#
_symmetry.space_group_name_H-M   'P 1'
#
loop_
_entity.id
_entity.type
_entity.pdbx_description
1 polymer ?
#
loop_
_entity_poly.entity_id
_entity_poly.type
_entity_poly.pdbx_seq_one_letter_code
_entity_poly.pdbx_strand_id
1 'polypeptide(L)'
;MQGYLRLSGALLAAALAMAAAAPAEAYHHYHGGPPRVSIDIWRGGYWHHGYYHGRTGWWWVAGGAWYFYTAPIYPYPSLYAPPAVAMVPVVPVVPAAPTMPAPPPVAVAPQEPTPVWYYCKAAKQYYPYVSECPGGWKTVPAQPPK
;
A
#
# COMPACT_ATOMS: atom_id res chain seq x y z
N MET A 1 29.10 -57.57 70.11
CA MET A 1 27.75 -57.62 69.51
C MET A 1 27.32 -56.16 69.30
N GLN A 2 27.87 -55.46 68.32
CA GLN A 2 27.43 -55.42 66.91
C GLN A 2 25.92 -55.09 66.78
N GLY A 3 25.60 -53.84 66.50
CA GLY A 3 24.24 -53.36 66.29
C GLY A 3 24.25 -52.02 65.58
N TYR A 4 24.40 -52.07 64.27
CA TYR A 4 24.74 -50.99 63.36
C TYR A 4 23.71 -49.84 63.31
N LEU A 5 24.28 -48.64 63.35
CA LEU A 5 23.74 -47.38 62.85
C LEU A 5 23.12 -47.58 61.46
N ARG A 6 21.78 -47.50 61.34
CA ARG A 6 21.12 -47.45 60.03
C ARG A 6 21.02 -45.99 59.59
N LEU A 7 22.07 -45.52 58.90
CA LEU A 7 21.92 -44.49 57.88
C LEU A 7 21.21 -45.10 56.67
N SER A 8 20.34 -44.29 56.04
CA SER A 8 19.86 -44.36 54.65
C SER A 8 18.35 -44.54 54.52
N GLY A 9 17.69 -43.46 54.10
CA GLY A 9 16.28 -43.39 53.70
C GLY A 9 15.98 -41.95 53.32
N ALA A 10 16.63 -41.44 52.27
CA ALA A 10 16.11 -41.43 50.91
C ALA A 10 15.37 -40.11 50.61
N LEU A 11 16.10 -39.25 49.88
CA LEU A 11 15.63 -38.47 48.74
C LEU A 11 14.47 -37.47 48.96
N LEU A 12 14.91 -36.21 49.02
CA LEU A 12 14.26 -35.02 48.45
C LEU A 12 13.18 -35.34 47.41
N ALA A 13 11.94 -34.96 47.71
CA ALA A 13 10.94 -34.68 46.70
C ALA A 13 10.30 -33.31 46.98
N ALA A 14 11.06 -32.24 46.73
CA ALA A 14 10.50 -30.92 46.57
C ALA A 14 9.76 -30.91 45.21
N ALA A 15 8.49 -31.29 45.21
CA ALA A 15 7.62 -31.16 44.06
C ALA A 15 7.33 -29.66 43.83
N LEU A 16 8.15 -29.01 43.01
CA LEU A 16 7.80 -27.71 42.44
C LEU A 16 6.58 -27.92 41.53
N ALA A 17 5.40 -27.54 42.03
CA ALA A 17 4.23 -27.37 41.19
C ALA A 17 4.46 -26.14 40.30
N MET A 18 5.05 -26.34 39.12
CA MET A 18 4.98 -25.36 38.04
C MET A 18 3.53 -25.32 37.56
N ALA A 19 2.74 -24.44 38.16
CA ALA A 19 1.49 -24.01 37.57
C ALA A 19 1.84 -23.37 36.23
N ALA A 20 1.62 -24.11 35.14
CA ALA A 20 1.62 -23.55 33.80
C ALA A 20 0.45 -22.57 33.75
N ALA A 21 0.73 -21.31 34.04
CA ALA A 21 -0.12 -20.22 33.58
C ALA A 21 -0.07 -20.27 32.06
N ALA A 22 -1.01 -21.00 31.46
CA ALA A 22 -1.27 -20.87 30.04
C ALA A 22 -1.48 -19.37 29.78
N PRO A 23 -0.82 -18.78 28.78
CA PRO A 23 -1.20 -17.43 28.39
C PRO A 23 -2.69 -17.50 28.09
N ALA A 24 -3.49 -16.76 28.85
CA ALA A 24 -4.82 -16.42 28.41
C ALA A 24 -4.62 -15.66 27.12
N GLU A 25 -4.64 -16.37 26.00
CA GLU A 25 -4.76 -15.78 24.69
C GLU A 25 -6.09 -15.05 24.74
N ALA A 26 -6.02 -13.77 25.08
CA ALA A 26 -7.09 -12.85 24.86
C ALA A 26 -7.35 -12.91 23.35
N TYR A 27 -8.31 -13.76 22.97
CA TYR A 27 -8.89 -13.80 21.65
C TYR A 27 -9.43 -12.40 21.42
N HIS A 28 -8.56 -11.56 20.83
CA HIS A 28 -8.90 -10.20 20.46
C HIS A 28 -10.03 -10.31 19.45
N HIS A 29 -11.25 -10.16 19.95
CA HIS A 29 -12.44 -10.02 19.14
C HIS A 29 -12.19 -8.89 18.14
N TYR A 30 -12.29 -9.24 16.87
CA TYR A 30 -12.00 -8.37 15.76
C TYR A 30 -13.13 -7.32 15.66
N HIS A 31 -12.98 -6.22 16.40
CA HIS A 31 -13.75 -5.01 16.16
C HIS A 31 -13.05 -4.25 15.04
N GLY A 32 -13.77 -3.93 13.96
CA GLY A 32 -13.29 -3.20 12.79
C GLY A 32 -12.85 -1.77 13.11
N GLY A 33 -11.72 -1.63 13.81
CA GLY A 33 -11.05 -0.37 14.10
C GLY A 33 -9.91 -0.08 13.11
N PRO A 34 -9.45 1.17 13.05
CA PRO A 34 -8.31 1.56 12.22
C PRO A 34 -7.07 0.69 12.53
N PRO A 35 -6.13 0.57 11.58
CA PRO A 35 -4.95 -0.29 11.75
C PRO A 35 -4.23 0.04 13.07
N ARG A 36 -3.55 -0.96 13.63
CA ARG A 36 -2.85 -0.91 14.93
C ARG A 36 -1.70 0.11 15.01
N VAL A 37 -1.62 1.03 14.05
CA VAL A 37 -0.58 2.05 13.88
C VAL A 37 -1.24 3.43 13.85
N SER A 38 -0.76 4.37 14.67
CA SER A 38 -1.27 5.74 14.64
C SER A 38 -0.90 6.43 13.33
N ILE A 39 -1.64 7.46 12.94
CA ILE A 39 -1.35 8.22 11.73
C ILE A 39 0.05 8.87 11.78
N ASP A 40 0.51 9.26 12.97
CA ASP A 40 1.85 9.84 13.14
C ASP A 40 2.96 8.82 12.84
N ILE A 41 2.81 7.59 13.35
CA ILE A 41 3.75 6.50 13.07
C ILE A 41 3.68 6.11 11.59
N TRP A 42 2.48 6.11 10.99
CA TRP A 42 2.29 5.81 9.58
C TRP A 42 3.02 6.78 8.66
N ARG A 43 2.93 8.08 8.95
CA ARG A 43 3.59 9.15 8.18
C ARG A 43 5.12 9.10 8.27
N GLY A 44 5.64 8.57 9.37
CA GLY A 44 7.07 8.36 9.60
C GLY A 44 7.63 7.08 8.99
N GLY A 45 6.81 6.30 8.27
CA GLY A 45 7.26 5.10 7.57
C GLY A 45 8.20 5.39 6.40
N TYR A 46 8.74 4.33 5.82
CA TYR A 46 9.62 4.43 4.65
C TYR A 46 9.36 3.31 3.65
N TRP A 47 9.76 3.56 2.40
CA TRP A 47 9.70 2.59 1.32
C TRP A 47 10.93 1.67 1.34
N HIS A 48 10.68 0.36 1.27
CA HIS A 48 11.70 -0.66 1.06
C HIS A 48 11.36 -1.46 -0.20
N HIS A 49 12.28 -1.56 -1.15
CA HIS A 49 12.13 -2.40 -2.34
C HIS A 49 12.92 -3.69 -2.17
N GLY A 50 12.25 -4.84 -2.20
CA GLY A 50 12.92 -6.12 -2.04
C GLY A 50 12.00 -7.29 -1.76
N TYR A 51 12.61 -8.40 -1.36
CA TYR A 51 11.92 -9.63 -1.03
C TYR A 51 11.56 -9.66 0.46
N TYR A 52 10.29 -9.86 0.76
CA TYR A 52 9.78 -9.98 2.13
C TYR A 52 8.57 -10.91 2.13
N HIS A 53 8.49 -11.84 3.09
CA HIS A 53 7.40 -12.82 3.23
C HIS A 53 6.98 -13.53 1.93
N GLY A 54 7.93 -14.03 1.15
CA GLY A 54 7.60 -14.81 -0.06
C GLY A 54 7.39 -13.97 -1.32
N ARG A 55 7.43 -12.64 -1.23
CA ARG A 55 7.03 -11.73 -2.30
C ARG A 55 8.07 -10.63 -2.54
N THR A 56 8.41 -10.40 -3.80
CA THR A 56 9.23 -9.25 -4.21
C THR A 56 8.32 -8.08 -4.55
N GLY A 57 8.68 -6.89 -4.07
CA GLY A 57 8.06 -5.63 -4.50
C GLY A 57 8.31 -4.50 -3.53
N TRP A 58 7.37 -3.56 -3.46
CA TRP A 58 7.49 -2.37 -2.63
C TRP A 58 6.78 -2.57 -1.30
N TRP A 59 7.48 -2.22 -0.23
CA TRP A 59 7.01 -2.41 1.13
C TRP A 59 7.00 -1.06 1.84
N TRP A 60 5.84 -0.64 2.30
CA TRP A 60 5.75 0.46 3.25
C TRP A 60 5.98 -0.10 4.65
N VAL A 61 7.05 0.35 5.32
CA VAL A 61 7.40 -0.11 6.66
C VAL A 61 7.01 0.98 7.66
N ALA A 62 6.05 0.68 8.53
CA ALA A 62 5.57 1.63 9.54
C ALA A 62 5.17 0.89 10.83
N GLY A 63 5.63 1.39 11.98
CA GLY A 63 5.27 0.83 13.29
C GLY A 63 5.63 -0.64 13.49
N GLY A 64 6.69 -1.12 12.83
CA GLY A 64 7.09 -2.53 12.85
C GLY A 64 6.28 -3.46 11.93
N ALA A 65 5.28 -2.93 11.23
CA ALA A 65 4.49 -3.66 10.25
C ALA A 65 4.95 -3.35 8.81
N TRP A 66 4.75 -4.31 7.92
CA TRP A 66 5.15 -4.27 6.52
C TRP A 66 3.94 -4.42 5.62
N TYR A 67 3.72 -3.45 4.75
CA TYR A 67 2.54 -3.37 3.89
C TYR A 67 2.98 -3.47 2.44
N PHE A 68 2.48 -4.48 1.72
CA PHE A 68 2.84 -4.74 0.33
C PHE A 68 2.14 -3.79 -0.64
N TYR A 69 2.91 -3.27 -1.59
CA TYR A 69 2.45 -2.50 -2.74
C TYR A 69 3.18 -2.94 -4.00
N THR A 70 2.50 -2.79 -5.14
CA THR A 70 3.08 -3.06 -6.47
C THR A 70 3.99 -1.94 -6.94
N ALA A 71 3.81 -0.73 -6.44
CA ALA A 71 4.61 0.46 -6.73
C ALA A 71 4.64 1.40 -5.51
N PRO A 72 5.69 2.23 -5.35
CA PRO A 72 5.75 3.19 -4.27
C PRO A 72 4.82 4.38 -4.54
N ILE A 73 4.15 4.84 -3.48
CA ILE A 73 3.25 6.00 -3.50
C ILE A 73 3.86 7.06 -2.58
N TYR A 74 4.13 8.24 -3.14
CA TYR A 74 4.75 9.35 -2.42
C TYR A 74 3.72 10.41 -2.00
N PRO A 75 3.93 11.09 -0.85
CA PRO A 75 5.03 10.88 0.11
C PRO A 75 4.88 9.60 0.93
N TYR A 76 3.65 9.14 1.18
CA TYR A 76 3.31 7.88 1.83
C TYR A 76 1.92 7.41 1.38
N PRO A 77 1.60 6.10 1.44
CA PRO A 77 0.31 5.57 1.02
C PRO A 77 -0.83 5.97 1.97
N SER A 78 -2.08 5.94 1.51
CA SER A 78 -3.23 6.17 2.39
C SER A 78 -3.44 5.00 3.35
N LEU A 79 -3.54 5.28 4.65
CA LEU A 79 -3.76 4.29 5.71
C LEU A 79 -5.11 3.55 5.57
N TYR A 80 -6.08 4.20 4.92
CA TYR A 80 -7.47 3.70 4.79
C TYR A 80 -7.80 3.16 3.40
N ALA A 81 -6.89 3.28 2.43
CA ALA A 81 -7.10 2.72 1.10
C ALA A 81 -6.58 1.28 1.07
N PRO A 82 -7.44 0.27 0.87
CA PRO A 82 -6.95 -1.09 0.64
C PRO A 82 -6.05 -1.11 -0.61
N PRO A 83 -5.01 -1.95 -0.64
CA PRO A 83 -4.18 -2.12 -1.83
C PRO A 83 -5.08 -2.52 -3.00
N ALA A 84 -5.05 -1.74 -4.08
CA ALA A 84 -5.89 -1.99 -5.24
C ALA A 84 -5.58 -3.38 -5.80
N VAL A 85 -6.53 -4.31 -5.65
CA VAL A 85 -6.51 -5.57 -6.38
C VAL A 85 -6.76 -5.20 -7.83
N ALA A 86 -5.75 -5.40 -8.69
CA ALA A 86 -5.92 -5.25 -10.12
C ALA A 86 -6.97 -6.27 -10.58
N MET A 87 -8.19 -5.81 -10.77
CA MET A 87 -9.22 -6.58 -11.47
C MET A 87 -8.70 -6.83 -12.89
N VAL A 88 -8.38 -8.08 -13.19
CA VAL A 88 -8.07 -8.51 -14.55
C VAL A 88 -9.36 -8.25 -15.35
N PRO A 89 -9.33 -7.38 -16.38
CA PRO A 89 -10.51 -7.22 -17.23
C PRO A 89 -10.78 -8.59 -17.87
N VAL A 90 -11.96 -9.15 -17.59
CA VAL A 90 -12.45 -10.31 -18.33
C VAL A 90 -12.62 -9.83 -19.77
N VAL A 91 -11.75 -10.31 -20.66
CA VAL A 91 -11.91 -10.09 -22.09
C VAL A 91 -13.01 -11.04 -22.53
N PRO A 92 -14.18 -10.56 -22.99
CA PRO A 92 -15.19 -11.45 -23.53
C PRO A 92 -14.60 -12.19 -24.74
N VAL A 93 -14.65 -13.52 -24.73
CA VAL A 93 -14.23 -14.35 -25.85
C VAL A 93 -15.24 -14.11 -26.98
N VAL A 94 -14.87 -13.24 -27.92
CA VAL A 94 -15.63 -13.03 -29.16
C VAL A 94 -15.42 -14.27 -30.04
N PRO A 95 -16.49 -14.95 -30.50
CA PRO A 95 -16.36 -16.03 -31.48
C PRO A 95 -15.61 -15.52 -32.71
N ALA A 96 -14.62 -16.28 -33.17
CA ALA A 96 -13.83 -15.92 -34.35
C ALA A 96 -14.77 -15.81 -35.57
N ALA A 97 -14.99 -14.58 -36.03
CA ALA A 97 -15.63 -14.32 -37.31
C ALA A 97 -14.76 -14.87 -38.45
N PRO A 98 -15.36 -15.32 -39.57
CA PRO A 98 -14.59 -15.75 -40.74
C PRO A 98 -13.66 -14.62 -41.20
N THR A 99 -12.37 -14.95 -41.29
CA THR A 99 -11.30 -13.99 -41.60
C THR A 99 -11.43 -13.50 -43.04
N MET A 100 -12.04 -12.34 -43.25
CA MET A 100 -11.78 -11.55 -44.45
C MET A 100 -10.37 -10.95 -44.35
N PRO A 101 -9.67 -10.71 -45.47
CA PRO A 101 -8.40 -9.98 -45.45
C PRO A 101 -8.60 -8.62 -44.78
N ALA A 102 -7.98 -8.42 -43.63
CA ALA A 102 -8.03 -7.15 -42.94
C ALA A 102 -7.32 -6.09 -43.81
N PRO A 103 -7.90 -4.89 -44.00
CA PRO A 103 -7.15 -3.78 -44.55
C PRO A 103 -5.92 -3.51 -43.65
N PRO A 104 -4.80 -3.03 -44.22
CA PRO A 104 -3.58 -2.80 -43.45
C PRO A 104 -3.89 -1.90 -42.23
N PRO A 105 -3.32 -2.20 -41.05
CA PRO A 105 -3.55 -1.41 -39.86
C PRO A 105 -3.09 0.03 -40.11
N VAL A 106 -4.04 0.96 -40.12
CA VAL A 106 -3.73 2.39 -40.11
C VAL A 106 -3.18 2.69 -38.73
N ALA A 107 -1.89 3.06 -38.65
CA ALA A 107 -1.27 3.48 -37.41
C ALA A 107 -1.99 4.71 -36.86
N VAL A 108 -2.65 4.57 -35.71
CA VAL A 108 -3.14 5.71 -34.94
C VAL A 108 -1.94 6.31 -34.22
N ALA A 109 -1.49 7.48 -34.68
CA ALA A 109 -0.43 8.21 -34.01
C ALA A 109 -0.88 8.63 -32.59
N PRO A 110 0.00 8.57 -31.56
CA PRO A 110 -0.27 9.16 -30.26
C PRO A 110 -0.62 10.65 -30.42
N GLN A 111 -1.79 11.07 -29.95
CA GLN A 111 -2.14 12.49 -29.89
C GLN A 111 -1.32 13.14 -28.77
N GLU A 112 -0.38 14.00 -29.14
CA GLU A 112 0.39 14.80 -28.18
C GLU A 112 -0.55 15.78 -27.43
N PRO A 113 -0.38 15.99 -26.11
CA PRO A 113 -1.17 16.95 -25.37
C PRO A 113 -0.93 18.36 -25.91
N THR A 114 -2.00 19.05 -26.29
CA THR A 114 -1.89 20.42 -26.82
C THR A 114 -1.44 21.39 -25.72
N PRO A 115 -0.42 22.23 -25.97
CA PRO A 115 0.03 23.21 -24.99
C PRO A 115 -1.09 24.25 -24.76
N VAL A 116 -1.40 24.54 -23.49
CA VAL A 116 -2.42 25.51 -23.06
C VAL A 116 -1.79 26.58 -22.17
N TRP A 117 -2.23 27.84 -22.32
CA TRP A 117 -1.93 28.93 -21.39
C TRP A 117 -3.07 29.11 -20.40
N TYR A 118 -2.74 29.60 -19.20
CA TYR A 118 -3.72 29.96 -18.18
C TYR A 118 -3.89 31.47 -18.12
N TYR A 119 -5.08 31.95 -18.45
CA TYR A 119 -5.45 33.36 -18.44
C TYR A 119 -6.36 33.69 -17.25
N CYS A 120 -5.99 34.69 -16.47
CA CYS A 120 -6.81 35.23 -15.41
C CYS A 120 -7.65 36.39 -15.94
N LYS A 121 -8.98 36.22 -16.01
CA LYS A 121 -9.90 37.27 -16.47
C LYS A 121 -9.93 38.48 -15.52
N ALA A 122 -9.81 38.24 -14.22
CA ALA A 122 -9.84 39.30 -13.20
C ALA A 122 -8.62 40.23 -13.29
N ALA A 123 -7.41 39.67 -13.45
CA ALA A 123 -6.17 40.42 -13.59
C ALA A 123 -5.79 40.76 -15.04
N LYS A 124 -6.58 40.29 -16.01
CA LYS A 124 -6.35 40.40 -17.46
C LYS A 124 -4.95 39.96 -17.89
N GLN A 125 -4.42 38.93 -17.24
CA GLN A 125 -3.02 38.53 -17.38
C GLN A 125 -2.83 37.01 -17.29
N TYR A 126 -1.73 36.51 -17.83
CA TYR A 126 -1.38 35.09 -17.88
C TYR A 126 -0.53 34.63 -16.69
N TYR A 127 -0.59 33.34 -16.36
CA TYR A 127 0.42 32.68 -15.53
C TYR A 127 1.78 32.69 -16.27
N PRO A 128 2.93 32.94 -15.62
CA PRO A 128 3.16 33.14 -14.18
C PRO A 128 3.12 34.60 -13.73
N TYR A 129 2.82 35.56 -14.61
CA TYR A 129 2.80 36.99 -14.28
C TYR A 129 1.77 37.33 -13.20
N VAL A 130 0.76 36.48 -13.06
CA VAL A 130 -0.14 36.45 -11.90
C VAL A 130 -0.08 35.03 -11.33
N SER A 131 0.25 34.90 -10.04
CA SER A 131 0.33 33.60 -9.36
C SER A 131 -1.04 33.11 -8.88
N GLU A 132 -1.95 34.03 -8.55
CA GLU A 132 -3.26 33.73 -7.99
C GLU A 132 -4.36 34.49 -8.74
N CYS A 133 -5.39 33.76 -9.21
CA CYS A 133 -6.54 34.37 -9.87
C CYS A 133 -7.80 34.25 -9.00
N PRO A 134 -8.32 35.35 -8.42
CA PRO A 134 -9.52 35.33 -7.57
C PRO A 134 -10.77 34.76 -8.26
N GLY A 135 -10.82 34.79 -9.59
CA GLY A 135 -11.93 34.25 -10.39
C GLY A 135 -11.65 32.89 -11.04
N GLY A 136 -10.55 32.23 -10.68
CA GLY A 136 -10.09 31.00 -11.32
C GLY A 136 -9.42 31.22 -12.68
N TRP A 137 -8.64 30.22 -13.10
CA TRP A 137 -7.89 30.25 -14.35
C TRP A 137 -8.72 29.76 -15.54
N LYS A 138 -8.67 30.48 -16.66
CA LYS A 138 -9.23 30.04 -17.94
C LYS A 138 -8.12 29.51 -18.84
N THR A 139 -8.26 28.29 -19.36
CA THR A 139 -7.32 27.75 -20.35
C THR A 139 -7.58 28.34 -21.73
N VAL A 140 -6.53 28.73 -22.43
CA VAL A 140 -6.56 29.11 -23.85
C VAL A 140 -5.52 28.29 -24.62
N PRO A 141 -5.81 27.89 -25.87
CA PRO A 141 -4.82 27.21 -26.71
C PRO A 141 -3.56 28.07 -26.87
N ALA A 142 -2.38 27.47 -26.72
CA ALA A 142 -1.12 28.19 -26.94
C ALA A 142 -0.86 28.52 -28.40
N GLN A 143 -1.46 27.75 -29.31
CA GLN A 143 -1.38 27.97 -30.74
C GLN A 143 -2.63 28.69 -31.24
N PRO A 144 -2.51 29.80 -32.00
CA PRO A 144 -3.61 30.32 -32.79
C PRO A 144 -4.07 29.25 -33.80
N PRO A 145 -5.36 29.21 -34.19
CA PRO A 145 -5.78 28.40 -35.32
C PRO A 145 -5.00 28.81 -36.57
N LYS A 146 -4.51 27.83 -37.32
CA LYS A 146 -3.86 28.05 -38.63
C LYS A 146 -4.90 28.43 -39.67
#